data_AF-A0A7Y7DHI2-F1
#
_entry.id   AF-A0A7Y7DHI2-F1
#
_cell.length_a   1.000
_cell.length_b   1.000
_cell.length_c   1.000
_cell.angle_alpha   90.00
_cell.angle_beta   90.00
_cell.angle_gamma   90.00
#
_symmetry.space_group_name_H-M   'P 1'
#
loop_
_entity.id
_entity.type
_entity.pdbx_description
1 polymer ?
#
loop_
_entity_poly.entity_id
_entity_poly.type
_entity_poly.pdbx_seq_one_letter_code
_entity_poly.pdbx_strand_id
1 'polypeptide(L)'
;MKKTSIIIIIAITISSCNLKEVNQSFFTDVIGLNIKVKERIFHNWEKKARGKEMNINIYNYQLLNKDKSICKNGFPKKTSDPGNWNIVKWKKAPLFESESRLRIVTEYIYEESKTKAEAEKMISTLSNKDNMYAYYYIETNGEITDLQMFVIDTSNSKLFVYELFNQ
;
A
#
# COMPACT_ATOMS: atom_id res chain seq x y z
N MET A 1 46.11 -43.06 -15.97
CA MET A 1 45.13 -42.92 -14.88
C MET A 1 44.46 -41.56 -15.00
N LYS A 2 43.22 -41.51 -15.52
CA LYS A 2 42.48 -40.26 -15.76
C LYS A 2 41.75 -39.86 -14.47
N LYS A 3 42.02 -38.66 -13.96
CA LYS A 3 41.27 -38.05 -12.86
C LYS A 3 39.96 -37.49 -13.44
N THR A 4 38.84 -38.08 -13.08
CA THR A 4 37.52 -37.57 -13.46
C THR A 4 37.07 -36.61 -12.36
N SER A 5 37.20 -35.31 -12.60
CA SER A 5 36.62 -34.28 -11.73
C SER A 5 35.11 -34.22 -11.96
N ILE A 6 34.33 -34.63 -10.96
CA ILE A 6 32.88 -34.46 -10.95
C ILE A 6 32.59 -33.02 -10.48
N ILE A 7 32.15 -32.16 -11.38
CA ILE A 7 31.60 -30.84 -11.04
C ILE A 7 30.13 -31.06 -10.69
N ILE A 8 29.78 -30.98 -9.41
CA ILE A 8 28.40 -30.97 -8.94
C ILE A 8 27.88 -29.53 -9.12
N ILE A 9 27.07 -29.30 -10.14
CA ILE A 9 26.29 -28.07 -10.29
C ILE A 9 25.13 -28.16 -9.31
N ILE A 10 25.28 -27.55 -8.13
CA ILE A 10 24.18 -27.36 -7.19
C ILE A 10 23.31 -26.24 -7.76
N ALA A 11 22.20 -26.62 -8.41
CA ALA A 11 21.13 -25.71 -8.76
C ALA A 11 20.48 -25.23 -7.46
N ILE A 12 20.87 -24.03 -7.01
CA ILE A 12 20.20 -23.32 -5.92
C ILE A 12 18.83 -22.90 -6.48
N THR A 13 17.84 -23.78 -6.35
CA THR A 13 16.44 -23.41 -6.42
C THR A 13 16.14 -22.62 -5.16
N ILE A 14 16.32 -21.29 -5.25
CA ILE A 14 15.82 -20.38 -4.22
C ILE A 14 14.30 -20.46 -4.31
N SER A 15 13.74 -21.38 -3.53
CA SER A 15 12.30 -21.49 -3.29
C SER A 15 11.77 -20.11 -2.92
N SER A 16 11.09 -19.45 -3.86
CA SER A 16 10.28 -18.27 -3.59
C SER A 16 9.16 -18.68 -2.64
N CYS A 17 9.43 -18.58 -1.35
CA CYS A 17 8.44 -18.69 -0.31
C CYS A 17 7.36 -17.62 -0.54
N ASN A 18 6.16 -18.09 -0.90
CA ASN A 18 4.86 -17.50 -0.59
C ASN A 18 4.64 -16.04 -1.03
N LEU A 19 4.57 -15.80 -2.34
CA LEU A 19 3.77 -14.68 -2.83
C LEU A 19 2.29 -15.03 -2.58
N LYS A 20 1.72 -14.57 -1.46
CA LYS A 20 0.27 -14.54 -1.26
C LYS A 20 -0.32 -13.83 -2.47
N GLU A 21 -1.12 -14.53 -3.27
CA GLU A 21 -1.67 -13.97 -4.52
C GLU A 21 -2.36 -12.65 -4.20
N VAL A 22 -1.85 -11.58 -4.80
CA VAL A 22 -2.42 -10.25 -4.65
C VAL A 22 -3.74 -10.23 -5.39
N ASN A 23 -4.81 -9.81 -4.70
CA ASN A 23 -6.14 -9.71 -5.31
C ASN A 23 -6.17 -8.57 -6.35
N GLN A 24 -5.82 -8.90 -7.60
CA GLN A 24 -5.75 -7.94 -8.70
C GLN A 24 -7.11 -7.32 -9.03
N SER A 25 -8.21 -8.06 -8.89
CA SER A 25 -9.55 -7.53 -9.18
C SER A 25 -9.96 -6.46 -8.18
N PHE A 26 -9.58 -6.59 -6.90
CA PHE A 26 -9.77 -5.51 -5.92
C PHE A 26 -9.15 -4.19 -6.39
N PHE A 27 -7.88 -4.21 -6.82
CA PHE A 27 -7.20 -3.00 -7.30
C PHE A 27 -7.84 -2.41 -8.55
N THR A 28 -8.28 -3.25 -9.50
CA THR A 28 -8.84 -2.79 -10.77
C THR A 28 -10.30 -2.36 -10.68
N ASP A 29 -11.12 -3.05 -9.88
CA ASP A 29 -12.58 -2.96 -9.90
C ASP A 29 -13.17 -2.23 -8.68
N VAL A 30 -12.46 -2.22 -7.55
CA VAL A 30 -12.85 -1.49 -6.33
C VAL A 30 -12.05 -0.21 -6.21
N ILE A 31 -10.72 -0.31 -6.36
CA ILE A 31 -9.82 0.84 -6.20
C ILE A 31 -9.66 1.62 -7.52
N GLY A 32 -9.93 1.01 -8.67
CA GLY A 32 -9.94 1.69 -9.96
C GLY A 32 -8.55 1.97 -10.54
N LEU A 33 -7.57 1.11 -10.28
CA LEU A 33 -6.21 1.25 -10.78
C LEU A 33 -6.02 0.54 -12.12
N ASN A 34 -5.33 1.22 -13.04
CA ASN A 34 -4.86 0.71 -14.33
C ASN A 34 -3.42 0.14 -14.18
N ILE A 35 -3.20 -0.67 -13.14
CA ILE A 35 -1.90 -1.26 -12.83
C ILE A 35 -2.04 -2.76 -12.58
N LYS A 36 -1.00 -3.51 -12.93
CA LYS A 36 -0.78 -4.88 -12.49
C LYS A 36 0.13 -4.85 -11.27
N VAL A 37 -0.38 -5.29 -10.12
CA VAL A 37 0.44 -5.45 -8.92
C VAL A 37 1.35 -6.67 -9.11
N LYS A 38 2.61 -6.53 -8.74
CA LYS A 38 3.63 -7.57 -8.93
C LYS A 38 4.06 -8.11 -7.57
N GLU A 39 5.31 -7.89 -7.23
CA GLU A 39 5.92 -8.34 -6.00
C GLU A 39 5.57 -7.41 -4.83
N ARG A 40 5.27 -8.01 -3.69
CA ARG A 40 5.22 -7.31 -2.41
C ARG A 40 6.63 -7.21 -1.85
N ILE A 41 7.16 -6.00 -1.82
CA ILE A 41 8.55 -5.71 -1.37
C ILE A 41 8.63 -5.41 0.12
N PHE A 42 7.51 -5.07 0.75
CA PHE A 42 7.42 -4.87 2.19
C PHE A 42 6.03 -5.26 2.68
N HIS A 43 6.01 -5.87 3.87
CA HIS A 43 4.81 -6.17 4.62
C HIS A 43 5.15 -6.11 6.10
N ASN A 44 4.36 -5.38 6.87
CA ASN A 44 4.33 -5.59 8.31
C ASN A 44 2.91 -5.43 8.85
N TRP A 45 2.59 -6.19 9.89
CA TRP A 45 1.36 -6.09 10.64
C TRP A 45 1.71 -5.95 12.12
N GLU A 46 1.23 -4.89 12.76
CA GLU A 46 1.43 -4.62 14.18
C GLU A 46 0.08 -4.57 14.88
N LYS A 47 -0.02 -5.24 16.04
CA LYS A 47 -1.23 -5.26 16.86
C LYS A 47 -0.92 -4.75 18.26
N LYS A 48 -1.57 -3.65 18.65
CA LYS A 48 -1.38 -3.07 19.98
C LYS A 48 -2.35 -3.61 21.03
N ALA A 49 -1.96 -3.45 22.28
CA ALA A 49 -2.90 -3.41 23.41
C ALA A 49 -3.93 -2.29 23.17
N ARG A 50 -5.22 -2.59 23.43
CA ARG A 50 -6.41 -1.77 23.10
C ARG A 50 -6.96 -1.88 21.66
N GLY A 51 -6.66 -2.95 20.94
CA GLY A 51 -7.41 -3.34 19.73
C GLY A 51 -7.05 -2.59 18.44
N LYS A 52 -6.12 -1.63 18.48
CA LYS A 52 -5.63 -0.97 17.25
C LYS A 52 -4.66 -1.88 16.51
N GLU A 53 -5.00 -2.17 15.27
CA GLU A 53 -4.17 -2.95 14.34
C GLU A 53 -3.74 -2.07 13.19
N MET A 54 -2.47 -2.17 12.80
CA MET A 54 -1.92 -1.48 11.63
C MET A 54 -1.27 -2.49 10.70
N ASN A 55 -1.53 -2.33 9.40
CA ASN A 55 -0.95 -3.13 8.34
C ASN A 55 -0.39 -2.19 7.28
N ILE A 56 0.83 -2.46 6.83
CA ILE A 56 1.40 -1.79 5.68
C ILE A 56 1.88 -2.83 4.67
N ASN A 57 1.54 -2.59 3.41
CA ASN A 57 2.02 -3.39 2.29
C ASN A 57 2.57 -2.44 1.22
N ILE A 58 3.72 -2.78 0.67
CA ILE A 58 4.34 -2.03 -0.42
C ILE A 58 4.57 -2.98 -1.57
N TYR A 59 4.11 -2.59 -2.75
CA TYR A 59 4.19 -3.39 -3.94
C TYR A 59 4.89 -2.64 -5.06
N ASN A 60 5.63 -3.37 -5.88
CA ASN A 60 5.96 -2.92 -7.22
C ASN A 60 4.74 -3.09 -8.13
N TYR A 61 4.52 -2.16 -9.05
CA TYR A 61 3.47 -2.28 -10.06
C TYR A 61 4.00 -2.07 -11.48
N GLN A 62 3.20 -2.48 -12.46
CA GLN A 62 3.39 -2.13 -13.87
C GLN A 62 2.10 -1.57 -14.44
N LEU A 63 2.16 -0.56 -15.31
CA LEU A 63 0.98 -0.07 -16.01
C LEU A 63 0.40 -1.17 -16.91
N LEU A 64 -0.92 -1.36 -16.85
CA LEU A 64 -1.62 -2.28 -17.75
C LEU A 64 -1.77 -1.68 -19.16
N ASN A 65 -2.00 -0.38 -19.23
CA ASN A 65 -2.09 0.38 -20.48
C ASN A 65 -1.44 1.74 -20.28
N LYS A 66 -0.39 2.06 -21.05
CA LYS A 66 0.39 3.29 -20.91
C LYS A 66 -0.33 4.54 -21.41
N ASP A 67 -1.34 4.37 -22.26
CA ASP A 67 -2.12 5.46 -22.88
C ASP A 67 -3.33 5.87 -22.03
N LYS A 68 -3.58 5.16 -20.91
CA LYS A 68 -4.68 5.42 -19.99
C LYS A 68 -4.16 5.98 -18.68
N SER A 69 -4.96 6.84 -18.05
CA SER A 69 -4.72 7.30 -16.67
C SER A 69 -4.49 6.12 -15.72
N ILE A 70 -3.56 6.30 -14.77
CA ILE A 70 -3.26 5.30 -13.74
C ILE A 70 -4.47 5.04 -12.82
N CYS A 71 -5.29 6.06 -12.58
CA CYS A 71 -6.48 5.99 -11.75
C CYS A 71 -7.73 6.32 -12.58
N LYS A 72 -8.79 5.52 -12.42
CA LYS A 72 -10.10 5.76 -13.02
C LYS A 72 -10.82 6.88 -12.28
N ASN A 73 -11.48 7.78 -13.03
CA ASN A 73 -12.31 8.83 -12.43
C ASN A 73 -13.47 8.23 -11.64
N GLY A 74 -13.81 8.84 -10.50
CA GLY A 74 -14.92 8.41 -9.66
C GLY A 74 -14.59 7.28 -8.68
N PHE A 75 -13.35 6.77 -8.68
CA PHE A 75 -12.85 5.73 -7.81
C PHE A 75 -12.03 6.29 -6.62
N PRO A 76 -11.91 5.54 -5.51
CA PRO A 76 -12.40 4.18 -5.35
C PRO A 76 -13.91 4.17 -5.04
N LYS A 77 -14.58 3.03 -5.28
CA LYS A 77 -16.04 2.90 -5.10
C LYS A 77 -16.37 2.75 -3.62
N LYS A 78 -17.57 3.16 -3.21
CA LYS A 78 -18.05 2.84 -1.85
C LYS A 78 -18.02 1.33 -1.67
N THR A 79 -17.44 0.88 -0.55
CA THR A 79 -17.45 -0.54 -0.19
C THR A 79 -18.90 -0.98 0.00
N SER A 80 -19.21 -2.24 -0.30
CA SER A 80 -20.54 -2.81 -0.05
C SER A 80 -20.81 -3.06 1.44
N ASP A 81 -19.82 -2.79 2.30
CA ASP A 81 -19.88 -2.97 3.75
C ASP A 81 -20.77 -1.88 4.36
N PRO A 82 -21.69 -2.20 5.31
CA PRO A 82 -22.63 -1.23 5.87
C PRO A 82 -21.97 -0.18 6.79
N GLY A 83 -20.65 -0.19 6.95
CA GLY A 83 -19.92 0.74 7.79
C GLY A 83 -20.01 2.20 7.31
N ASN A 84 -19.87 3.14 8.25
CA ASN A 84 -19.88 4.59 8.01
C ASN A 84 -18.57 5.10 7.37
N TRP A 85 -18.01 4.35 6.42
CA TRP A 85 -16.78 4.72 5.73
C TRP A 85 -17.01 5.94 4.82
N ASN A 86 -16.25 6.99 5.09
CA ASN A 86 -16.06 8.12 4.20
C ASN A 86 -15.02 7.78 3.13
N ILE A 87 -15.11 8.44 1.98
CA ILE A 87 -14.26 8.15 0.82
C ILE A 87 -13.61 9.42 0.31
N VAL A 88 -12.29 9.37 0.18
CA VAL A 88 -11.53 10.32 -0.60
C VAL A 88 -11.05 9.64 -1.87
N LYS A 89 -11.63 10.10 -2.99
CA LYS A 89 -11.29 9.65 -4.35
C LYS A 89 -9.88 10.05 -4.73
N TRP A 90 -9.37 9.41 -5.78
CA TRP A 90 -8.03 9.67 -6.29
C TRP A 90 -7.79 11.16 -6.55
N LYS A 91 -6.79 11.71 -5.87
CA LYS A 91 -6.30 13.08 -6.02
C LYS A 91 -4.80 13.06 -6.29
N LYS A 92 -4.32 14.04 -7.06
CA LYS A 92 -2.88 14.31 -7.17
C LYS A 92 -2.40 15.04 -5.91
N ALA A 93 -1.19 14.71 -5.47
CA ALA A 93 -0.38 15.58 -4.61
C ALA A 93 -0.06 16.90 -5.35
N PRO A 94 0.24 18.04 -4.70
CA PRO A 94 0.90 18.19 -3.42
C PRO A 94 -0.02 18.90 -2.42
N LEU A 95 -0.66 18.13 -1.55
CA LEU A 95 -1.56 18.67 -0.52
C LEU A 95 -1.35 18.01 0.84
N PHE A 96 -0.27 17.25 1.03
CA PHE A 96 -0.06 16.51 2.27
C PHE A 96 -0.07 17.42 3.52
N GLU A 97 0.57 18.59 3.45
CA GLU A 97 0.54 19.55 4.57
C GLU A 97 -0.86 20.12 4.88
N SER A 98 -1.79 20.08 3.91
CA SER A 98 -3.16 20.57 4.12
C SER A 98 -4.13 19.51 4.66
N GLU A 99 -3.75 18.23 4.64
CA GLU A 99 -4.61 17.14 5.11
C GLU A 99 -4.13 16.65 6.48
N SER A 100 -4.38 17.46 7.51
CA SER A 100 -4.10 17.15 8.92
C SER A 100 -4.59 15.76 9.35
N ARG A 101 -5.66 15.27 8.71
CA ARG A 101 -6.22 13.92 8.84
C ARG A 101 -5.20 12.80 8.62
N LEU A 102 -4.22 12.99 7.76
CA LEU A 102 -3.22 11.97 7.44
C LEU A 102 -2.07 11.90 8.45
N ARG A 103 -2.00 12.84 9.41
CA ARG A 103 -1.02 12.80 10.51
C ARG A 103 -1.11 11.52 11.34
N ILE A 104 -2.28 10.88 11.38
CA ILE A 104 -2.49 9.60 12.05
C ILE A 104 -1.51 8.51 11.60
N VAL A 105 -1.11 8.53 10.31
CA VAL A 105 -0.12 7.59 9.77
C VAL A 105 1.23 7.80 10.46
N THR A 106 1.68 9.04 10.61
CA THR A 106 2.98 9.33 11.24
C THR A 106 2.95 9.31 12.76
N GLU A 107 1.79 9.57 13.38
CA GLU A 107 1.61 9.63 14.83
C GLU A 107 1.31 8.27 15.46
N TYR A 108 1.00 7.26 14.65
CA TYR A 108 0.91 5.89 15.12
C TYR A 108 2.23 5.48 15.81
N ILE A 109 2.13 4.94 17.03
CA ILE A 109 3.31 4.46 17.79
C ILE A 109 3.76 3.10 17.21
N TYR A 110 4.69 3.08 16.28
CA TYR A 110 5.17 1.82 15.68
C TYR A 110 5.99 0.99 16.66
N GLU A 111 5.79 -0.33 16.65
CA GLU A 111 6.62 -1.29 17.38
C GLU A 111 7.96 -1.49 16.64
N GLU A 112 7.92 -1.56 15.31
CA GLU A 112 9.11 -1.71 14.49
C GLU A 112 9.55 -0.37 13.86
N SER A 113 10.79 0.03 14.14
CA SER A 113 11.38 1.26 13.58
C SER A 113 11.41 1.26 12.05
N LYS A 114 11.59 0.09 11.43
CA LYS A 114 11.55 -0.09 9.98
C LYS A 114 10.17 0.21 9.41
N THR A 115 9.11 -0.22 10.11
CA THR A 115 7.73 0.00 9.69
C THR A 115 7.35 1.47 9.78
N LYS A 116 7.79 2.14 10.86
CA LYS A 116 7.70 3.61 10.97
C LYS A 116 8.36 4.30 9.78
N ALA A 117 9.59 3.91 9.44
CA ALA A 117 10.33 4.51 8.34
C ALA A 117 9.61 4.32 6.98
N GLU A 118 9.02 3.15 6.71
CA GLU A 118 8.24 2.94 5.49
C GLU A 118 6.92 3.74 5.47
N ALA A 119 6.26 3.93 6.62
CA ALA A 119 5.08 4.78 6.72
C ALA A 119 5.42 6.27 6.50
N GLU A 120 6.48 6.77 7.11
CA GLU A 120 6.99 8.14 6.89
C GLU A 120 7.42 8.35 5.42
N LYS A 121 8.03 7.33 4.83
CA LYS A 121 8.38 7.34 3.40
C LYS A 121 7.14 7.40 2.52
N MET A 122 6.13 6.56 2.76
CA MET A 122 4.85 6.63 2.05
C MET A 122 4.29 8.06 2.08
N ILE A 123 4.26 8.67 3.26
CA ILE A 123 3.80 10.04 3.43
C ILE A 123 4.63 11.05 2.65
N SER A 124 5.96 10.99 2.75
CA SER A 124 6.84 11.93 2.05
C SER A 124 6.75 11.84 0.52
N THR A 125 6.34 10.69 -0.03
CA THR A 125 6.09 10.58 -1.49
C THR A 125 4.96 11.50 -1.96
N LEU A 126 4.05 11.91 -1.08
CA LEU A 126 2.95 12.84 -1.38
C LEU A 126 3.40 14.31 -1.53
N SER A 127 4.68 14.59 -1.35
CA SER A 127 5.26 15.89 -1.73
C SER A 127 5.51 16.00 -3.24
N ASN A 128 5.52 14.89 -3.97
CA ASN A 128 5.64 14.88 -5.43
C ASN A 128 4.28 15.09 -6.10
N LYS A 129 4.15 16.12 -6.94
CA LYS A 129 2.91 16.51 -7.63
C LYS A 129 2.31 15.46 -8.58
N ASP A 130 3.13 14.50 -9.03
CA ASP A 130 2.69 13.46 -9.95
C ASP A 130 2.17 12.23 -9.21
N ASN A 131 2.47 12.12 -7.91
CA ASN A 131 1.98 11.05 -7.06
C ASN A 131 0.50 11.26 -6.69
N MET A 132 -0.16 10.15 -6.40
CA MET A 132 -1.60 10.13 -6.21
C MET A 132 -1.97 9.37 -4.94
N TYR A 133 -3.07 9.78 -4.31
CA TYR A 133 -3.60 9.09 -3.14
C TYR A 133 -5.13 8.98 -3.19
N ALA A 134 -5.63 7.97 -2.52
CA ALA A 134 -7.03 7.79 -2.18
C ALA A 134 -7.11 7.10 -0.81
N TYR A 135 -8.19 7.30 -0.08
CA TYR A 135 -8.39 6.59 1.17
C TYR A 135 -9.85 6.46 1.56
N TYR A 136 -10.14 5.42 2.32
CA TYR A 136 -11.36 5.28 3.10
C TYR A 136 -11.04 5.59 4.55
N TYR A 137 -11.98 6.21 5.27
CA TYR A 137 -11.81 6.40 6.71
C TYR A 137 -13.14 6.35 7.48
N ILE A 138 -13.08 5.94 8.74
CA ILE A 138 -14.14 6.17 9.72
C ILE A 138 -13.68 7.28 10.65
N GLU A 139 -14.58 8.22 10.95
CA GLU A 139 -14.32 9.33 11.86
C GLU A 139 -15.31 9.27 13.02
N THR A 140 -14.80 9.32 14.25
CA THR A 140 -15.57 9.36 15.49
C THR A 140 -15.08 10.52 16.32
N ASN A 141 -15.99 11.42 16.73
CA ASN A 141 -15.67 12.61 17.53
C ASN A 141 -14.58 13.52 16.93
N GLY A 142 -14.53 13.65 15.61
CA GLY A 142 -13.53 14.48 14.93
C GLY A 142 -12.18 13.79 14.69
N GLU A 143 -12.02 12.53 15.12
CA GLU A 143 -10.79 11.76 14.97
C GLU A 143 -10.99 10.56 14.05
N ILE A 144 -10.01 10.30 13.18
CA ILE A 144 -10.01 9.09 12.36
C ILE A 144 -9.73 7.88 13.25
N THR A 145 -10.67 6.93 13.31
CA THR A 145 -10.50 5.68 14.05
C THR A 145 -9.98 4.56 13.17
N ASP A 146 -10.39 4.56 11.91
CA ASP A 146 -10.06 3.53 10.92
C ASP A 146 -9.67 4.21 9.61
N LEU A 147 -8.65 3.70 8.95
CA LEU A 147 -8.10 4.26 7.72
C LEU A 147 -7.67 3.11 6.81
N GLN A 148 -8.06 3.16 5.55
CA GLN A 148 -7.47 2.34 4.49
C GLN A 148 -7.01 3.27 3.37
N MET A 149 -5.71 3.47 3.27
CA MET A 149 -5.06 4.44 2.40
C MET A 149 -4.25 3.76 1.31
N PHE A 150 -4.32 4.34 0.11
CA PHE A 150 -3.60 3.91 -1.06
C PHE A 150 -2.77 5.07 -1.59
N VAL A 151 -1.47 4.86 -1.79
CA VAL A 151 -0.56 5.86 -2.36
C VAL A 151 0.18 5.28 -3.57
N ILE A 152 0.17 6.02 -4.67
CA ILE A 152 0.89 5.71 -5.89
C ILE A 152 2.10 6.62 -5.99
N ASP A 153 3.28 6.01 -5.89
CA ASP A 153 4.55 6.63 -6.24
C ASP A 153 4.86 6.31 -7.70
N THR A 154 4.52 7.28 -8.56
CA THR A 154 4.65 7.17 -10.01
C THR A 154 6.09 7.09 -10.48
N SER A 155 7.01 7.76 -9.78
CA SER A 155 8.42 7.81 -10.15
C SER A 155 9.12 6.48 -9.90
N ASN A 156 8.74 5.77 -8.84
CA ASN A 156 9.35 4.49 -8.47
C ASN A 156 8.48 3.28 -8.81
N SER A 157 7.32 3.47 -9.45
CA SER A 157 6.35 2.42 -9.73
C SER A 157 5.97 1.60 -8.49
N LYS A 158 5.71 2.30 -7.38
CA LYS A 158 5.32 1.69 -6.10
C LYS A 158 3.88 2.02 -5.73
N LEU A 159 3.20 1.01 -5.21
CA LEU A 159 1.90 1.15 -4.55
C LEU A 159 2.10 0.88 -3.06
N PHE A 160 1.75 1.85 -2.23
CA PHE A 160 1.63 1.67 -0.80
C PHE A 160 0.17 1.45 -0.43
N VAL A 161 -0.07 0.49 0.45
CA VAL A 161 -1.35 0.23 1.08
C VAL A 161 -1.13 0.28 2.58
N TYR A 162 -1.77 1.25 3.23
CA TYR A 162 -1.72 1.42 4.68
C TYR A 162 -3.10 1.24 5.26
N GLU A 163 -3.21 0.40 6.28
CA GLU A 163 -4.46 0.11 6.94
C GLU A 163 -4.29 0.30 8.44
N LEU A 164 -5.25 0.97 9.05
CA LEU A 164 -5.39 1.14 10.49
C LEU A 164 -6.82 0.78 10.83
N PHE A 165 -7.00 -0.16 11.75
CA PHE A 165 -8.31 -0.60 12.20
C PHE A 165 -8.38 -0.50 13.72
N ASN A 166 -9.53 -0.04 14.22
CA ASN A 166 -9.84 -0.03 15.62
C ASN A 166 -10.83 -1.17 15.91
N GLN A 167 -10.34 -2.29 16.45
CA GLN A 167 -11.18 -3.44 16.85
C GLN A 167 -11.91 -3.18 18.16
#